data_AF-A0A5B7LIA4-F1
#
_entry.id   AF-A0A5B7LIA4-F1
#
_cell.length_a   1.000
_cell.length_b   1.000
_cell.length_c   1.000
_cell.angle_alpha   90.00
_cell.angle_beta   90.00
_cell.angle_gamma   90.00
#
_symmetry.space_group_name_H-M   'P 1'
#
loop_
_entity.id
_entity.type
_entity.pdbx_description
1 polymer ?
#
loop_
_entity_poly.entity_id
_entity_poly.type
_entity_poly.pdbx_seq_one_letter_code
_entity_poly.pdbx_strand_id
1 'polypeptide(L)'
;FHLRWGCREVLYETSSDGSMYVSGLAMSKATQKKIVRADAYVAACDVPGIKRLVPHNWRELEFFDNIYKLVGVPVVTVQLGYNGWVTELQDLERSRQL
;
A
#
# COMPACT_ATOMS: atom_id res chain seq x y z
N PHE A 1 15.11 9.67 -1.93
CA PHE A 1 14.01 8.75 -1.60
C PHE A 1 14.13 8.23 -0.17
N HIS A 2 13.03 8.22 0.60
CA HIS A 2 12.99 7.73 1.99
C HIS A 2 12.61 6.24 2.07
N LEU A 3 13.35 5.37 1.38
CA LEU A 3 13.03 3.93 1.34
C LEU A 3 13.18 3.26 2.72
N ARG A 4 12.38 2.21 2.92
CA ARG A 4 12.31 1.38 4.15
C ARG A 4 11.86 2.13 5.41
N TRP A 5 11.18 3.25 5.26
CA TRP A 5 10.48 3.94 6.34
C TRP A 5 9.01 3.54 6.33
N GLY A 6 8.58 2.74 7.30
CA GLY A 6 7.18 2.37 7.45
C GLY A 6 6.43 3.43 8.26
N CYS A 7 5.29 3.89 7.76
CA CYS A 7 4.35 4.66 8.56
C CYS A 7 3.67 3.73 9.58
N ARG A 8 3.77 4.08 10.85
CA ARG A 8 3.28 3.27 11.98
C ARG A 8 1.97 3.80 12.53
N GLU A 9 1.81 5.11 12.52
CA GLU A 9 0.68 5.79 13.12
C GLU A 9 0.46 7.15 12.44
N VAL A 10 -0.81 7.50 12.28
CA VAL A 10 -1.25 8.85 11.93
C VAL A 10 -1.47 9.59 13.24
N LEU A 11 -0.70 10.65 13.47
CA LEU A 11 -0.91 11.54 14.61
C LEU A 11 -1.94 12.59 14.20
N TYR A 12 -3.03 12.70 14.94
CA TYR A 12 -4.10 13.64 14.67
C TYR A 12 -4.64 14.22 15.98
N GLU A 13 -5.23 15.40 15.86
CA GLU A 13 -5.83 16.13 16.96
C GLU A 13 -7.27 16.49 16.58
N THR A 14 -8.13 16.54 17.59
CA THR A 14 -9.51 16.99 17.46
C THR A 14 -9.62 18.36 18.11
N SER A 15 -10.00 19.35 17.31
CA SER A 15 -10.25 20.71 17.77
C SER A 15 -11.53 20.79 18.61
N SER A 16 -11.70 21.88 19.35
CA SER A 16 -12.89 22.12 20.18
C SER A 16 -14.20 22.21 19.40
N ASP A 17 -14.13 22.51 18.10
CA ASP A 17 -15.27 22.54 17.18
C ASP A 17 -15.61 21.15 16.59
N GLY A 18 -14.86 20.11 16.96
CA GLY A 18 -15.00 18.75 16.46
C GLY A 18 -14.30 18.49 15.13
N SER A 19 -13.63 19.49 14.53
CA SER A 19 -12.79 19.27 13.35
C SER A 19 -11.56 18.44 13.71
N MET A 20 -11.10 17.60 12.79
CA MET A 20 -9.90 16.79 12.96
C MET A 20 -8.83 17.19 11.97
N TYR A 21 -7.59 17.29 12.45
CA TYR A 21 -6.43 17.56 11.61
C TYR A 21 -5.28 16.59 11.93
N VAL A 22 -4.55 16.21 10.90
CA VAL A 22 -3.36 15.38 11.04
C VAL A 22 -2.18 16.27 11.41
N SER A 23 -1.55 16.02 12.55
CA SER A 23 -0.40 16.79 13.05
C SER A 23 0.95 16.14 12.71
N GLY A 24 0.95 14.89 12.22
CA GLY A 24 2.14 14.23 11.70
C GLY A 24 1.97 12.76 11.37
N LEU A 25 3.02 12.18 10.80
CA LEU A 25 3.15 10.73 10.59
C LEU A 25 4.31 10.18 11.41
N ALA A 26 4.02 9.20 12.27
CA ALA A 26 5.07 8.48 12.99
C ALA A 26 5.69 7.43 12.06
N MET A 27 6.96 7.61 11.73
CA MET A 27 7.70 6.77 10.80
C MET A 27 8.78 5.97 11.54
N SER A 28 9.00 4.71 11.16
CA SER A 28 10.12 3.93 11.69
C SER A 28 10.93 3.18 10.62
N LYS A 29 12.21 3.00 10.89
CA LYS A 29 13.16 2.22 10.08
C LYS A 29 14.20 1.58 10.99
N ALA A 30 14.21 0.24 11.07
CA ALA A 30 15.06 -0.49 12.02
C ALA A 30 14.90 0.07 13.45
N THR A 31 15.98 0.57 14.07
CA THR A 31 15.97 1.19 15.40
C THR A 31 15.64 2.68 15.39
N GLN A 32 15.47 3.29 14.22
CA GLN A 32 15.21 4.72 14.07
C GLN A 32 13.71 5.02 14.06
N LYS A 33 13.35 6.13 14.70
CA LYS A 33 11.99 6.70 14.71
C LYS A 33 12.06 8.18 14.38
N LYS A 34 11.06 8.69 13.65
CA LYS A 34 10.88 10.12 13.43
C LYS A 34 9.40 10.45 13.25
N ILE A 35 9.06 11.70 13.51
CA ILE A 35 7.76 12.27 13.15
C ILE A 35 7.97 13.14 11.92
N VAL A 36 7.21 12.88 10.86
CA VAL A 36 7.20 13.71 9.66
C VAL A 36 6.02 14.67 9.74
N ARG A 37 6.29 15.96 9.57
CA ARG A 37 5.29 17.03 9.50
C ARG A 37 5.30 17.66 8.12
N ALA A 38 4.13 18.03 7.63
CA ALA A 38 3.91 18.66 6.34
C ALA A 38 2.59 19.44 6.34
N ASP A 39 2.39 20.26 5.32
CA ASP A 39 1.15 21.02 5.12
C ASP A 39 -0.03 20.13 4.73
N ALA A 40 0.25 18.99 4.08
CA ALA A 40 -0.75 18.00 3.69
C ALA A 40 -0.17 16.57 3.73
N TYR A 41 -1.06 15.59 3.92
CA TYR A 41 -0.71 14.17 3.99
C TYR A 41 -1.55 13.37 3.01
N VAL A 42 -0.91 12.44 2.30
CA VAL A 42 -1.58 11.52 1.37
C VAL A 42 -1.19 10.08 1.73
N ALA A 43 -2.19 9.24 1.97
CA ALA A 43 -2.00 7.82 2.19
C ALA A 43 -2.24 7.04 0.88
N ALA A 44 -1.19 6.88 0.08
CA ALA A 44 -1.22 6.09 -1.15
C ALA A 44 -0.96 4.60 -0.88
N CYS A 45 -1.79 3.99 -0.01
CA CYS A 45 -1.68 2.59 0.40
C CYS A 45 -2.68 1.69 -0.35
N ASP A 46 -2.39 0.39 -0.38
CA ASP A 46 -3.36 -0.64 -0.77
C ASP A 46 -4.44 -0.83 0.32
N VAL A 47 -5.48 -1.63 0.01
CA VAL A 47 -6.60 -1.87 0.93
C VAL A 47 -6.14 -2.41 2.30
N PRO A 48 -5.28 -3.45 2.39
CA PRO A 48 -4.74 -3.89 3.68
C PRO A 48 -3.92 -2.82 4.40
N GLY A 49 -3.09 -2.07 3.67
CA GLY A 49 -2.24 -1.03 4.22
C GLY A 49 -3.03 0.12 4.83
N ILE A 50 -4.06 0.61 4.13
CA ILE A 50 -4.90 1.72 4.63
C ILE A 50 -5.75 1.27 5.82
N LYS A 51 -6.32 0.06 5.81
CA LYS A 51 -7.08 -0.49 6.96
C LYS A 51 -6.24 -0.60 8.23
N ARG A 52 -4.94 -0.82 8.09
CA ARG A 52 -4.00 -0.86 9.22
C ARG A 52 -3.62 0.55 9.69
N LEU A 53 -3.57 1.52 8.79
CA LEU A 53 -3.05 2.86 9.06
C LEU A 53 -4.11 3.81 9.61
N VAL A 54 -5.36 3.69 9.15
CA VAL A 54 -6.46 4.55 9.60
C VAL A 54 -6.69 4.36 11.11
N PRO A 55 -6.70 5.43 11.91
CA PRO A 55 -7.00 5.33 13.33
C PRO A 55 -8.38 4.71 13.57
N HIS A 56 -8.47 3.82 14.56
CA HIS A 56 -9.68 3.02 14.78
C HIS A 56 -10.92 3.88 15.06
N ASN A 57 -10.77 4.95 15.83
CA ASN A 57 -11.86 5.88 16.15
C ASN A 57 -12.40 6.62 14.91
N TRP A 58 -11.63 6.74 13.82
CA TRP A 58 -12.12 7.37 12.60
C TRP A 58 -13.21 6.53 11.93
N ARG A 59 -13.35 5.25 12.30
CA ARG A 59 -14.45 4.38 11.83
C ARG A 59 -15.83 4.81 12.33
N GLU A 60 -15.91 5.72 13.28
CA GLU A 60 -17.19 6.37 13.63
C GLU A 60 -17.72 7.21 12.46
N LEU A 61 -16.84 7.65 11.56
CA LEU A 61 -17.20 8.34 10.34
C LEU A 61 -17.43 7.33 9.21
N GLU A 62 -18.63 7.35 8.62
CA GLU A 62 -19.05 6.41 7.57
C GLU A 62 -18.05 6.35 6.41
N PHE A 63 -17.45 7.49 6.04
CA PHE A 63 -16.43 7.56 4.99
C PHE A 63 -15.27 6.60 5.23
N PHE A 64 -14.73 6.55 6.46
CA PHE A 64 -13.61 5.67 6.80
C PHE A 64 -14.09 4.24 7.10
N ASP A 65 -15.29 4.05 7.65
CA ASP A 65 -15.82 2.71 7.87
C ASP A 65 -16.05 1.94 6.57
N ASN A 66 -16.47 2.65 5.51
CA ASN A 66 -16.66 2.06 4.18
C ASN A 66 -15.39 1.40 3.61
N ILE A 67 -14.19 1.83 4.02
CA ILE A 67 -12.92 1.20 3.64
C ILE A 67 -12.90 -0.28 4.08
N TYR A 68 -13.53 -0.61 5.22
CA TYR A 68 -13.51 -1.97 5.77
C TYR A 68 -14.37 -2.95 4.98
N LYS A 69 -15.31 -2.47 4.15
CA LYS A 69 -16.11 -3.26 3.21
C LYS A 69 -15.30 -3.74 2.00
N LEU A 70 -14.18 -3.08 1.69
CA LEU A 70 -13.31 -3.44 0.57
C LEU A 70 -12.50 -4.71 0.89
N VAL A 71 -12.47 -5.68 -0.02
CA VAL A 71 -11.68 -6.91 0.15
C VAL A 71 -10.70 -7.04 -1.02
N GLY A 72 -9.43 -7.26 -0.70
CA GLY A 72 -8.43 -7.56 -1.72
C GLY A 72 -8.59 -8.98 -2.24
N VAL A 73 -8.51 -9.16 -3.55
CA VAL A 73 -8.47 -10.49 -4.17
C VAL A 73 -7.01 -10.93 -4.26
N PRO A 74 -6.64 -12.10 -3.72
CA PRO A 74 -5.28 -12.61 -3.87
C PRO A 74 -5.01 -12.94 -5.33
N VAL A 75 -3.90 -12.44 -5.85
CA VAL A 75 -3.44 -12.70 -7.22
C VAL A 75 -1.98 -13.13 -7.20
N VAL A 76 -1.60 -14.00 -8.12
CA VAL A 76 -0.21 -14.43 -8.32
C VAL A 76 0.14 -14.17 -9.78
N THR A 77 1.26 -13.48 -9.99
CA THR A 77 1.84 -13.33 -11.32
C THR A 77 2.85 -14.46 -11.53
N VAL A 78 2.60 -15.31 -12.52
CA VAL A 78 3.55 -16.33 -12.96
C VAL A 78 4.31 -15.79 -14.16
N GLN A 79 5.64 -15.90 -14.12
CA GLN A 79 6.51 -15.58 -15.23
C GLN A 79 7.16 -16.87 -15.72
N LEU A 80 6.98 -17.19 -17.00
CA LEU A 80 7.49 -18.40 -17.62
C LEU A 80 8.48 -18.01 -18.72
N GLY A 81 9.72 -18.48 -18.59
CA GLY A 81 10.73 -18.38 -19.63
C GLY A 81 10.73 -19.67 -20.46
N TYR A 82 10.61 -19.53 -21.77
CA TYR A 82 10.70 -20.63 -22.71
C TYR A 82 11.91 -20.42 -23.64
N ASN A 83 12.47 -21.52 -24.14
CA ASN A 83 13.40 -21.47 -25.26
C ASN A 83 12.59 -21.33 -26.56
N GLY A 84 13.12 -20.56 -27.53
CA GLY A 84 12.46 -20.34 -28.82
C GLY A 84 11.28 -19.37 -28.78
N TRP A 85 10.60 -19.20 -29.92
CA TRP A 85 9.46 -18.29 -30.07
C TRP A 85 8.13 -19.03 -29.93
N VAL A 86 7.12 -18.36 -29.35
CA VAL A 86 5.77 -18.94 -29.18
C VAL A 86 5.13 -19.35 -30.51
N THR A 87 5.51 -18.69 -31.60
CA THR A 87 5.06 -18.97 -32.97
C THR A 87 5.63 -20.27 -33.53
N GLU A 88 6.71 -20.79 -32.94
CA GLU A 88 7.42 -22.00 -33.38
C GLU A 88 7.03 -23.24 -32.58
N LEU A 89 6.17 -23.11 -31.55
CA LEU A 89 5.73 -24.22 -30.69
C LEU A 89 5.04 -25.37 -31.43
N GLN A 90 4.51 -25.12 -32.63
CA GLN A 90 3.83 -26.13 -33.46
C GLN A 90 4.83 -27.08 -34.14
N ASP A 91 6.11 -26.68 -34.25
CA ASP A 91 7.18 -27.44 -34.92
C ASP A 91 8.41 -27.51 -34.01
N LEU A 92 8.45 -28.58 -33.22
CA LEU A 92 9.52 -28.86 -32.27
C LEU A 92 10.89 -29.05 -32.93
N GLU A 93 10.95 -29.46 -34.20
CA GLU A 93 12.22 -29.62 -34.90
C GLU A 93 12.78 -28.25 -35.30
N ARG A 94 11.92 -27.36 -35.82
CA ARG A 94 12.32 -25.99 -36.16
C ARG A 94 12.72 -25.16 -34.94
N SER A 95 12.01 -25.32 -33.82
CA SER A 95 12.33 -24.64 -32.55
C SER A 95 13.67 -25.06 -31.94
N ARG A 96 14.23 -26.22 -32.31
CA ARG A 96 15.50 -26.75 -31.78
C ARG A 96 16.73 -26.41 -32.65
N GLN A 97 16.54 -25.78 -33.80
CA GLN A 97 17.60 -25.44 -34.75
C GLN A 97 18.15 -24.01 -34.60
N LEU A 98 17.55 -23.19 -33.72
CA LEU A 98 17.99 -21.85 -33.32
C LEU A 98 18.71 -21.89 -31.97
#